data_AF-A0A1C5GK54-F1
#
_entry.id   AF-A0A1C5GK54-F1
#
_cell.length_a   1.000
_cell.length_b   1.000
_cell.length_c   1.000
_cell.angle_alpha   90.00
_cell.angle_beta   90.00
_cell.angle_gamma   90.00
#
_symmetry.space_group_name_H-M   'P 1'
#
loop_
_entity.id
_entity.type
_entity.pdbx_description
1 polymer ?
#
loop_
_entity_poly.entity_id
_entity_poly.type
_entity_poly.pdbx_seq_one_letter_code
_entity_poly.pdbx_strand_id
1 'polypeptide(L)'
;MTQRVVDGPVADGDVAGLVRLGGLALLLGLAEPMQELSRFYNSLQSATAALEKLAGVLDEEPGVPEPARPVPLPSGPGRGAVEFRSVSFGYRTGTPILTTLDLRVPAGQTVALIGPTGAGKSTVAKLLARFHDPDSGTVELDGSTCATWPTPSCAARWCW
;
A
#
# COMPACT_ATOMS: atom_id res chain seq x y z
N MET A 1 -5.36 -64.38 54.40
CA MET A 1 -5.78 -63.36 53.42
C MET A 1 -4.63 -63.21 52.42
N THR A 2 -4.76 -63.86 51.28
CA THR A 2 -3.70 -64.17 50.32
C THR A 2 -3.31 -62.94 49.49
N GLN A 3 -2.16 -62.36 49.76
CA GLN A 3 -1.50 -61.41 48.88
C GLN A 3 -0.84 -62.21 47.74
N ARG A 4 -1.48 -62.26 46.57
CA ARG A 4 -0.82 -62.66 45.31
C ARG A 4 0.08 -61.51 44.88
N VAL A 5 1.35 -61.61 45.22
CA VAL A 5 2.41 -60.90 44.51
C VAL A 5 2.36 -61.42 43.07
N VAL A 6 2.11 -60.51 42.12
CA VAL A 6 2.24 -60.81 40.70
C VAL A 6 3.73 -60.82 40.41
N ASP A 7 4.36 -61.98 40.65
CA ASP A 7 5.70 -62.28 40.17
C ASP A 7 5.62 -62.45 38.65
N GLY A 8 5.63 -61.33 37.93
CA GLY A 8 5.96 -61.29 36.51
C GLY A 8 7.48 -61.34 36.38
N PRO A 9 8.05 -62.23 35.54
CA PRO A 9 9.49 -62.33 35.40
C PRO A 9 10.01 -61.06 34.72
N VAL A 10 10.62 -60.16 35.50
CA VAL A 10 11.69 -59.32 34.96
C VAL A 10 12.88 -60.26 34.78
N ALA A 11 12.82 -61.03 33.68
CA ALA A 11 13.85 -62.00 33.34
C ALA A 11 15.14 -61.24 33.01
N ASP A 12 16.21 -61.68 33.66
CA ASP A 12 17.59 -61.42 33.25
C ASP A 12 17.70 -61.52 31.72
N GLY A 13 17.88 -60.38 31.04
CA GLY A 13 18.14 -60.34 29.60
C GLY A 13 16.97 -60.00 28.67
N ASP A 14 15.94 -59.24 29.09
CA ASP A 14 14.96 -58.65 28.14
C ASP A 14 15.53 -57.46 27.34
N VAL A 15 16.71 -57.67 26.74
CA VAL A 15 17.34 -56.74 25.78
C VAL A 15 16.41 -56.45 24.61
N ALA A 16 15.52 -57.36 24.23
CA ALA A 16 14.53 -57.14 23.19
C ALA A 16 13.47 -56.09 23.60
N GLY A 17 12.97 -56.15 24.84
CA GLY A 17 12.09 -55.13 25.41
C GLY A 17 12.74 -53.76 25.49
N LEU A 18 13.99 -53.69 25.96
CA LEU A 18 14.76 -52.44 26.04
C LEU A 18 15.05 -51.84 24.66
N VAL A 19 15.39 -52.66 23.66
CA VAL A 19 15.59 -52.21 22.28
C VAL A 19 14.29 -51.67 21.67
N ARG A 20 13.14 -52.31 21.95
CA ARG A 20 11.83 -51.81 21.47
C ARG A 20 11.44 -50.49 22.12
N LEU A 21 11.63 -50.34 23.42
CA LEU A 21 11.36 -49.09 24.14
C LEU A 21 12.31 -47.97 23.69
N GLY A 22 13.59 -48.27 23.50
CA GLY A 22 14.57 -47.33 22.94
C GLY A 22 14.25 -46.92 21.50
N GLY A 23 13.83 -47.88 20.66
CA GLY A 23 13.38 -47.63 19.29
C GLY A 23 12.12 -46.76 19.25
N LEU A 24 11.12 -47.05 20.11
CA LEU A 24 9.92 -46.22 20.24
C LEU A 24 10.27 -44.80 20.75
N ALA A 25 11.14 -44.68 21.74
CA ALA A 25 11.60 -43.39 22.25
C ALA A 25 12.34 -42.57 21.17
N LEU A 26 13.15 -43.22 20.33
CA LEU A 26 13.80 -42.58 19.19
C LEU A 26 12.77 -42.09 18.15
N LEU A 27 11.78 -42.92 17.81
CA LEU A 27 10.71 -42.54 16.88
C LEU A 27 9.88 -41.37 17.40
N LEU A 28 9.54 -41.36 18.69
CA LEU A 28 8.83 -40.26 19.33
C LEU A 28 9.69 -38.99 19.42
N GLY A 29 10.99 -39.12 19.68
CA GLY A 29 11.94 -38.01 19.71
C GLY A 29 12.13 -37.34 18.34
N LEU A 30 11.90 -38.07 17.24
CA LEU A 30 11.94 -37.53 15.88
C LEU A 30 10.67 -36.74 15.51
N ALA A 31 9.59 -36.83 16.28
CA ALA A 31 8.34 -36.14 15.96
C ALA A 31 8.45 -34.61 16.10
N GLU A 32 9.13 -34.12 17.14
CA GLU A 32 9.37 -32.69 17.38
C GLU A 32 10.19 -31.99 16.28
N PRO A 33 11.39 -32.48 15.90
CA PRO A 33 12.19 -31.83 14.84
C PRO A 33 11.46 -31.85 13.48
N MET A 34 10.64 -32.87 13.20
CA MET A 34 9.80 -32.89 12.00
C MET A 34 8.72 -31.80 12.03
N GLN A 35 8.11 -31.52 13.18
CA GLN A 35 7.17 -30.41 13.32
C GLN A 35 7.86 -29.04 13.21
N GLU A 36 9.04 -28.87 13.80
CA GLU A 36 9.82 -27.64 13.66
C GLU A 36 10.23 -27.39 12.21
N LEU A 37 10.64 -28.42 11.48
CA LEU A 37 10.96 -28.32 10.06
C LEU A 37 9.74 -27.88 9.24
N SER A 38 8.56 -28.41 9.54
CA SER A 38 7.31 -27.99 8.89
C SER A 38 6.96 -26.52 9.21
N ARG A 39 7.07 -26.10 10.48
CA ARG A 39 6.86 -24.71 10.90
C ARG A 39 7.87 -23.77 10.22
N PHE A 40 9.13 -24.17 10.14
CA PHE A 40 10.18 -23.41 9.46
C PHE A 40 9.90 -23.28 7.96
N TYR A 41 9.49 -24.37 7.30
CA TYR A 41 9.12 -24.35 5.90
C TYR A 41 7.95 -23.40 5.62
N ASN A 42 6.90 -23.46 6.44
CA ASN A 42 5.77 -22.52 6.35
C ASN A 42 6.21 -21.07 6.60
N SER A 43 7.13 -20.84 7.55
CA SER A 43 7.72 -19.53 7.81
C SER A 43 8.44 -18.98 6.58
N LEU A 44 9.31 -19.78 5.94
CA LEU A 44 9.98 -19.41 4.70
C LEU A 44 9.01 -19.08 3.57
N GLN A 45 7.94 -19.86 3.40
CA GLN A 45 6.90 -19.57 2.41
C GLN A 45 6.19 -18.23 2.69
N SER A 46 5.85 -17.96 3.95
CA SER A 46 5.22 -16.69 4.32
C SER A 46 6.15 -15.49 4.14
N ALA A 47 7.44 -15.64 4.47
CA ALA A 47 8.44 -14.59 4.35
C ALA A 47 8.70 -14.22 2.88
N THR A 48 8.79 -15.22 2.00
CA THR A 48 8.95 -15.01 0.55
C THR A 48 7.75 -14.28 -0.04
N ALA A 49 6.51 -14.70 0.29
CA ALA A 49 5.31 -14.00 -0.15
C ALA A 49 5.20 -12.56 0.39
N ALA A 50 5.68 -12.30 1.62
CA ALA A 50 5.74 -10.95 2.18
C ALA A 50 6.78 -10.08 1.45
N LEU A 51 7.95 -10.64 1.13
CA LEU A 51 8.98 -9.95 0.35
C LEU A 51 8.50 -9.59 -1.05
N GLU A 52 7.79 -10.49 -1.74
CA GLU A 52 7.20 -10.19 -3.05
C GLU A 52 6.22 -9.02 -2.99
N LYS A 53 5.38 -8.96 -1.95
CA LYS A 53 4.47 -7.82 -1.74
C LYS A 53 5.21 -6.52 -1.45
N LEU A 54 6.25 -6.57 -0.61
CA LEU A 54 7.06 -5.40 -0.30
C LEU A 54 7.82 -4.89 -1.51
N ALA A 55 8.41 -5.79 -2.30
CA ALA A 55 9.05 -5.46 -3.57
C ALA A 55 8.05 -4.80 -4.53
N GLY A 56 6.85 -5.36 -4.66
CA GLY A 56 5.80 -4.77 -5.49
C GLY A 56 5.39 -3.36 -5.06
N VAL A 57 5.36 -3.06 -3.76
CA VAL A 57 5.08 -1.69 -3.27
C VAL A 57 6.23 -0.73 -3.53
N LEU A 58 7.48 -1.21 -3.44
CA LEU A 58 8.67 -0.40 -3.70
C LEU A 58 8.86 -0.10 -5.20
N ASP A 59 8.45 -1.03 -6.06
CA ASP A 59 8.52 -0.89 -7.51
C ASP A 59 7.31 -0.12 -8.11
N GLU A 60 6.32 0.23 -7.30
CA GLU A 60 5.15 0.99 -7.77
C GLU A 60 5.56 2.43 -8.14
N GLU A 61 5.33 2.79 -9.40
CA GLU A 61 5.59 4.16 -9.88
C GLU A 61 4.58 5.14 -9.26
N PRO A 62 5.02 6.30 -8.74
CA PRO A 62 4.11 7.31 -8.21
C PRO A 62 3.13 7.80 -9.28
N GLY A 63 1.82 7.72 -9.01
CA GLY A 63 0.79 8.18 -9.95
C GLY A 63 0.83 9.68 -10.29
N VAL A 64 1.60 10.48 -9.52
CA VAL A 64 1.94 11.87 -9.83
C VAL A 64 3.47 11.98 -9.71
N PRO A 65 4.21 11.99 -10.84
CA PRO A 65 5.66 12.02 -10.80
C PRO A 65 6.19 13.39 -10.35
N GLU A 66 7.37 13.39 -9.74
CA GLU A 66 8.09 14.62 -9.49
C GLU A 66 8.53 15.26 -10.82
N PRO A 67 8.47 16.60 -10.94
CA PRO A 67 8.95 17.26 -12.14
C PRO A 67 10.46 17.05 -12.31
N ALA A 68 10.89 16.67 -13.52
CA ALA A 68 12.30 16.50 -13.85
C ALA A 68 13.16 17.76 -13.61
N ARG A 69 12.54 18.95 -13.63
CA ARG A 69 13.16 20.24 -13.31
C ARG A 69 12.20 21.05 -12.41
N PRO A 70 12.29 20.90 -11.08
CA PRO A 70 11.41 21.60 -10.17
C PRO A 70 11.67 23.11 -10.21
N VAL A 71 10.61 23.89 -10.36
CA VAL A 71 10.65 25.35 -10.24
C VAL A 71 10.44 25.72 -8.77
N PRO A 72 11.26 26.62 -8.20
CA PRO A 72 11.03 27.12 -6.85
C PRO A 72 9.65 27.75 -6.72
N LEU A 73 9.00 27.53 -5.58
CA LEU A 73 7.76 28.23 -5.25
C LEU A 73 8.00 29.76 -5.28
N PRO A 74 7.08 30.55 -5.86
CA PRO A 74 7.12 32.00 -5.75
C PRO A 74 7.15 32.43 -4.28
N SER A 75 7.94 33.46 -3.96
CA SER A 75 8.01 34.01 -2.61
C SER A 75 6.72 34.75 -2.23
N GLY A 76 6.27 34.55 -0.99
CA GLY A 76 5.06 35.18 -0.43
C GLY A 76 3.78 34.31 -0.52
N PRO A 77 2.66 34.78 0.05
CA PRO A 77 1.39 34.06 0.02
C PRO A 77 0.83 33.93 -1.40
N GLY A 78 0.12 32.84 -1.68
CA GLY A 78 -0.60 32.64 -2.94
C GLY A 78 -1.68 33.71 -3.13
N ARG A 79 -1.89 34.18 -4.36
CA ARG A 79 -3.01 35.09 -4.67
C ARG A 79 -4.33 34.32 -4.82
N GLY A 80 -4.24 33.02 -5.11
CA GLY A 80 -5.39 32.11 -5.23
C GLY A 80 -6.10 32.22 -6.58
N ALA A 81 -5.44 32.72 -7.63
CA ALA A 81 -5.99 32.69 -8.97
C ALA A 81 -5.84 31.29 -9.57
N VAL A 82 -6.94 30.71 -10.07
CA VAL A 82 -6.97 29.34 -10.63
C VAL A 82 -7.42 29.37 -12.07
N GLU A 83 -6.76 28.55 -12.88
CA GLU A 83 -7.15 28.34 -14.27
C GLU A 83 -7.06 26.86 -14.65
N PHE A 84 -8.18 26.27 -15.03
CA PHE A 84 -8.27 24.99 -15.73
C PHE A 84 -8.38 25.30 -17.22
N ARG A 85 -7.45 24.80 -18.02
CA ARG A 85 -7.45 24.95 -19.49
C ARG A 85 -7.67 23.60 -20.15
N SER A 86 -8.84 23.43 -20.76
CA SER A 86 -9.24 22.25 -21.54
C SER A 86 -8.95 20.93 -20.82
N VAL A 87 -9.22 20.89 -19.52
CA VAL A 87 -8.82 19.78 -18.65
C VAL A 87 -9.74 18.58 -18.85
N SER A 88 -9.17 17.42 -19.20
CA SER A 88 -9.88 16.14 -19.19
C SER A 88 -9.23 15.18 -18.21
N PHE A 89 -10.06 14.41 -17.50
CA PHE A 89 -9.58 13.47 -16.50
C PHE A 89 -10.58 12.34 -16.24
N GLY A 90 -10.08 11.11 -16.07
CA GLY A 90 -10.81 9.97 -15.53
C GLY A 90 -9.94 9.08 -14.62
N TYR A 91 -10.53 8.46 -13.60
CA TYR A 91 -9.78 7.53 -12.72
C TYR A 91 -9.40 6.21 -13.42
N ARG A 92 -10.07 5.88 -14.53
CA ARG A 92 -9.81 4.68 -15.32
C ARG A 92 -9.73 5.07 -16.79
N THR A 93 -8.75 4.49 -17.49
CA THR A 93 -8.58 4.67 -18.92
C THR A 93 -9.89 4.40 -19.66
N GLY A 94 -10.31 5.35 -20.51
CA GLY A 94 -11.53 5.25 -21.31
C GLY A 94 -12.84 5.62 -20.59
N THR A 95 -12.81 6.00 -19.31
CA THR A 95 -13.99 6.51 -18.58
C THR A 95 -13.74 7.94 -18.08
N PRO A 96 -13.86 8.97 -18.95
CA PRO A 96 -13.66 10.36 -18.55
C PRO A 96 -14.77 10.81 -17.59
N ILE A 97 -14.39 11.52 -16.54
CA ILE A 97 -15.30 12.17 -15.59
C ILE A 97 -15.41 13.66 -15.91
N LEU A 98 -14.28 14.27 -16.24
CA LEU A 98 -14.20 15.64 -16.74
C LEU A 98 -13.79 15.56 -18.20
N THR A 99 -14.56 16.24 -19.06
CA THR A 99 -14.29 16.34 -20.50
C THR A 99 -14.17 17.81 -20.84
N THR A 100 -12.94 18.25 -21.14
CA THR A 100 -12.62 19.62 -21.57
C THR A 100 -13.19 20.70 -20.62
N LEU A 101 -12.79 20.66 -19.36
CA LEU A 101 -13.16 21.67 -18.37
C LEU A 101 -12.29 22.93 -18.54
N ASP A 102 -12.95 24.03 -18.87
CA ASP A 102 -12.37 25.38 -18.84
C ASP A 102 -13.01 26.18 -17.70
N LEU A 103 -12.19 26.54 -16.70
CA LEU A 103 -12.64 27.27 -15.51
C LEU A 103 -11.58 28.28 -15.10
N ARG A 104 -11.98 29.55 -14.95
CA ARG A 104 -11.11 30.61 -14.46
C ARG A 104 -11.70 31.24 -13.21
N VAL A 105 -10.96 31.18 -12.11
CA VAL A 105 -11.31 31.80 -10.83
C VAL A 105 -10.28 32.88 -10.53
N PRO A 106 -10.63 34.18 -10.59
CA PRO A 106 -9.72 35.24 -10.23
C PRO A 106 -9.33 35.21 -8.74
N ALA A 107 -8.16 35.74 -8.42
CA ALA A 107 -7.69 35.87 -7.04
C ALA A 107 -8.72 36.61 -6.15
N GLY A 108 -8.93 36.08 -4.93
CA GLY A 108 -9.84 36.68 -3.94
C GLY A 108 -11.34 36.46 -4.21
N GLN A 109 -11.71 35.67 -5.22
CA GLN A 109 -13.10 35.31 -5.46
C GLN A 109 -13.47 34.00 -4.75
N THR A 110 -14.64 33.97 -4.13
CA THR A 110 -15.24 32.74 -3.59
C THR A 110 -16.20 32.17 -4.61
N VAL A 111 -15.91 30.97 -5.12
CA VAL A 111 -16.74 30.26 -6.10
C VAL A 111 -17.23 28.96 -5.49
N ALA A 112 -18.53 28.70 -5.60
CA ALA A 112 -19.14 27.43 -5.20
C ALA A 112 -19.37 26.54 -6.43
N LEU A 113 -18.84 25.32 -6.39
CA LEU A 113 -19.10 24.32 -7.41
C LEU A 113 -20.29 23.45 -7.00
N ILE A 114 -21.42 23.57 -7.69
CA ILE A 114 -22.68 22.90 -7.37
C ILE A 114 -23.10 22.01 -8.56
N GLY A 115 -23.72 20.86 -8.27
CA GLY A 115 -24.17 19.94 -9.31
C GLY A 115 -24.58 18.57 -8.74
N PRO A 116 -25.14 17.67 -9.55
CA PRO A 116 -25.57 16.35 -9.11
C PRO A 116 -24.40 15.47 -8.66
N THR A 117 -24.68 14.42 -7.89
CA THR A 117 -23.69 13.39 -7.56
C THR A 117 -23.13 12.79 -8.83
N GLY A 118 -21.81 12.65 -8.93
CA GLY A 118 -21.14 12.15 -10.14
C GLY A 118 -20.72 13.23 -11.15
N ALA A 119 -21.10 14.50 -10.97
CA ALA A 119 -20.69 15.60 -11.87
C ALA A 119 -19.18 15.98 -11.81
N GLY A 120 -18.34 15.21 -11.11
CA GLY A 120 -16.89 15.49 -11.04
C GLY A 120 -16.46 16.58 -10.05
N LYS A 121 -17.34 17.11 -9.20
CA LYS A 121 -17.00 18.20 -8.26
C LYS A 121 -15.83 17.87 -7.32
N SER A 122 -15.88 16.70 -6.68
CA SER A 122 -14.79 16.22 -5.83
C SER A 122 -13.51 15.96 -6.63
N THR A 123 -13.64 15.62 -7.91
CA THR A 123 -12.51 15.43 -8.82
C THR A 123 -11.83 16.76 -9.13
N VAL A 124 -12.58 17.85 -9.37
CA VAL A 124 -12.01 19.20 -9.54
C VAL A 124 -11.20 19.61 -8.31
N ALA A 125 -11.72 19.39 -7.10
CA ALA A 125 -10.99 19.69 -5.86
C ALA A 125 -9.71 18.85 -5.73
N LYS A 126 -9.73 17.58 -6.13
CA LYS A 126 -8.54 16.71 -6.11
C LYS A 126 -7.47 17.12 -7.12
N LEU A 127 -7.88 17.53 -8.34
CA LEU A 127 -6.96 18.04 -9.35
C LEU A 127 -6.34 19.37 -8.91
N LEU A 128 -7.11 20.23 -8.25
CA LEU A 128 -6.63 21.52 -7.73
C LEU A 128 -5.54 21.35 -6.65
N ALA A 129 -5.69 20.34 -5.78
CA ALA A 129 -4.70 19.98 -4.78
C ALA A 129 -3.56 19.10 -5.34
N ARG A 130 -3.57 18.80 -6.65
CA ARG A 130 -2.63 17.91 -7.34
C ARG A 130 -2.51 16.52 -6.69
N PHE A 131 -3.63 15.95 -6.26
CA PHE A 131 -3.71 14.52 -5.91
C PHE A 131 -3.70 13.61 -7.14
N HIS A 132 -4.06 14.16 -8.29
CA HIS A 132 -3.98 13.52 -9.60
C HIS A 132 -3.53 14.58 -10.61
N ASP A 133 -2.79 14.16 -11.63
CA ASP A 133 -2.56 14.97 -12.82
C ASP A 133 -3.68 14.73 -13.84
N PRO A 134 -4.06 15.74 -14.64
CA PRO A 134 -5.06 15.58 -15.68
C PRO A 134 -4.53 14.71 -16.83
N ASP A 135 -5.43 13.95 -17.50
CA ASP A 135 -5.06 13.17 -18.69
C ASP A 135 -4.68 14.08 -19.87
N SER A 136 -5.30 15.26 -19.93
CA SER A 136 -4.98 16.33 -20.89
C SER A 136 -5.39 17.70 -20.36
N GLY A 137 -4.79 18.75 -20.92
CA GLY A 137 -4.97 20.13 -20.46
C GLY A 137 -4.02 20.51 -19.32
N THR A 138 -4.22 21.69 -18.74
CA THR A 138 -3.36 22.19 -17.66
C THR A 138 -4.18 22.78 -16.51
N VAL A 139 -3.66 22.60 -15.29
CA VAL A 139 -4.15 23.25 -14.07
C VAL A 139 -3.07 24.22 -13.59
N GLU A 140 -3.43 25.49 -13.48
CA GLU A 140 -2.54 26.57 -13.12
C GLU A 140 -3.01 27.28 -11.85
N LEU A 141 -2.03 27.62 -11.00
CA LEU A 141 -2.21 28.42 -9.79
C LEU A 141 -1.32 29.66 -9.89
N ASP A 142 -1.93 30.85 -9.81
CA ASP A 142 -1.29 32.16 -9.99
C ASP A 142 -0.44 32.27 -11.28
N GLY A 143 -0.91 31.63 -12.36
CA GLY A 143 -0.21 31.62 -13.66
C GLY A 143 1.00 30.69 -13.72
N SER A 144 1.22 29.85 -12.70
CA SER A 144 2.22 28.78 -12.71
C SER A 144 1.54 27.42 -12.76
N THR A 145 2.02 26.52 -13.63
CA THR A 145 1.48 25.17 -13.73
C THR A 145 1.86 24.35 -12.50
N CYS A 146 0.88 23.77 -11.80
CA CYS A 146 1.15 23.01 -10.57
C CYS A 146 2.07 21.79 -10.80
N ALA A 147 2.11 21.25 -12.02
CA ALA A 147 3.03 20.18 -12.43
C ALA A 147 4.52 20.55 -12.29
N THR A 148 4.86 21.84 -12.31
CA THR A 148 6.27 22.31 -12.27
C THR A 148 6.86 22.40 -10.86
N TRP A 149 6.03 22.35 -9.82
CA TRP A 149 6.50 22.43 -8.43
C TRP A 149 6.80 21.04 -7.84
N PRO A 150 7.67 20.95 -6.82
CA PRO A 150 7.82 19.74 -6.02
C PRO A 150 6.49 19.31 -5.40
N THR A 151 6.24 18.03 -5.22
CA THR A 151 5.12 17.54 -4.40
C THR A 151 5.52 17.57 -2.92
N PRO A 152 4.70 18.09 -1.98
CA PRO A 152 3.30 18.57 -2.09
C PRO A 152 3.15 20.12 -2.15
N SER A 153 4.07 20.83 -2.81
CA SER A 153 4.11 22.31 -2.81
C SER A 153 2.86 22.99 -3.38
N CYS A 154 2.14 22.38 -4.33
CA CYS A 154 0.90 22.93 -4.88
C CYS A 154 -0.22 22.99 -3.81
N ALA A 155 -0.39 21.92 -3.02
CA ALA A 155 -1.37 21.89 -1.92
C ALA A 155 -1.02 22.88 -0.80
N ALA A 156 0.27 22.98 -0.44
CA ALA A 156 0.73 23.89 0.61
C ALA A 156 0.43 25.38 0.31
N ARG A 157 0.33 25.75 -0.97
CA ARG A 157 0.05 27.12 -1.40
C ARG A 157 -1.40 27.56 -1.20
N TRP A 158 -2.31 26.63 -0.91
CA TRP A 158 -3.72 26.88 -0.59
C TRP A 158 -4.01 27.08 0.91
N CYS A 159 -3.15 26.57 1.79
CA CYS A 159 -3.48 26.40 3.22
C CYS A 159 -3.27 27.64 4.11
N TRP A 160 -3.23 28.86 3.56
CA TRP A 160 -2.93 30.08 4.31
C TRP A 160 -3.89 31.22 4.01
#